data_AF-A0A2X3EIC3-F1
#
_entry.id   AF-A0A2X3EIC3-F1
#
_cell.length_a   1.000
_cell.length_b   1.000
_cell.length_c   1.000
_cell.angle_alpha   90.00
_cell.angle_beta   90.00
_cell.angle_gamma   90.00
#
_symmetry.space_group_name_H-M   'P 1'
#
loop_
_entity.id
_entity.type
_entity.pdbx_description
1 polymer ?
#
loop_
_entity_poly.entity_id
_entity_poly.type
_entity_poly.pdbx_seq_one_letter_code
_entity_poly.pdbx_strand_id
1 'polypeptide(L)' 'MHKIGIYPGTFDPLTNGHLDIIKRSCEIFEEVIVAIAHSASKNPLFTLKDGLR' A
#
# COMPACT_ATOMS: atom_id res chain seq x y z
N MET A 1 19.69 19.78 5.19
CA MET A 1 18.82 19.43 4.04
C MET A 1 17.74 18.53 4.60
N HIS A 2 16.47 18.89 4.48
CA HIS A 2 15.34 18.08 4.95
C HIS A 2 15.15 16.88 4.01
N LYS A 3 15.44 15.65 4.46
CA LYS A 3 15.30 14.45 3.62
C LYS A 3 13.98 13.74 3.88
N ILE A 4 13.12 13.72 2.86
CA ILE A 4 11.85 13.01 2.87
C ILE A 4 11.99 11.69 2.09
N GLY A 5 11.64 10.57 2.72
CA GLY A 5 11.54 9.25 2.11
C GLY A 5 10.10 8.93 1.70
N ILE A 6 9.93 8.19 0.60
CA ILE A 6 8.61 7.70 0.17
C ILE A 6 8.68 6.17 0.08
N TYR A 7 7.76 5.49 0.75
CA TYR A 7 7.61 4.03 0.71
C TYR A 7 6.25 3.65 0.10
N PRO A 8 6.16 3.48 -1.24
CA PRO A 8 4.93 3.14 -1.91
C PRO A 8 4.63 1.64 -1.89
N GLY A 9 3.36 1.26 -1.85
CA GLY A 9 2.93 -0.14 -1.89
C GLY A 9 1.42 -0.30 -1.85
N THR A 10 0.90 -1.48 -2.19
CA THR A 10 -0.53 -1.80 -2.04
C THR A 10 -0.92 -2.08 -0.59
N PHE A 11 0.02 -2.61 0.21
CA PHE A 11 -0.16 -2.92 1.63
C PHE A 11 -1.45 -3.73 1.94
N ASP A 12 -1.82 -4.66 1.06
CA ASP A 12 -3.00 -5.53 1.17
C ASP A 12 -2.57 -7.01 1.33
N PRO A 13 -2.34 -7.51 2.57
CA PRO A 13 -2.40 -6.80 3.84
C PRO A 13 -1.05 -6.16 4.25
N LEU A 14 -1.10 -5.25 5.22
CA LEU A 14 0.10 -4.75 5.88
C LEU A 14 0.71 -5.87 6.75
N THR A 15 2.02 -6.10 6.62
CA THR A 15 2.74 -7.18 7.31
C THR A 15 3.77 -6.62 8.30
N ASN A 16 4.26 -7.47 9.21
CA ASN A 16 5.37 -7.11 10.09
C ASN A 16 6.66 -6.75 9.32
N GLY A 17 6.85 -7.29 8.11
CA GLY A 17 7.94 -6.89 7.24
C GLY A 17 7.81 -5.44 6.77
N HIS A 18 6.60 -4.99 6.42
CA HIS A 18 6.37 -3.58 6.07
C HIS A 18 6.64 -2.65 7.26
N LEU A 19 6.21 -3.04 8.47
CA LEU A 19 6.46 -2.28 9.69
C LEU A 19 7.96 -2.15 10.00
N ASP A 20 8.73 -3.22 9.80
CA ASP A 20 10.18 -3.22 9.98
C ASP A 20 10.87 -2.24 9.01
N ILE A 21 10.45 -2.22 7.74
CA ILE A 21 10.95 -1.25 6.75
C ILE A 21 10.57 0.19 7.11
N ILE A 22 9.33 0.44 7.52
CA ILE A 22 8.89 1.77 7.96
C ILE A 22 9.73 2.24 9.14
N LYS A 23 9.93 1.38 10.15
CA LYS A 23 10.72 1.71 11.34
C LYS A 23 12.16 2.09 11.00
N ARG A 24 12.84 1.29 10.17
CA ARG A 24 14.21 1.58 9.72
C ARG A 24 14.28 2.85 8.87
N SER A 25 13.27 3.11 8.06
CA SER A 25 13.22 4.33 7.23
C SER A 25 13.15 5.58 8.10
N CYS A 26 12.38 5.55 9.19
CA CYS A 26 12.29 6.67 10.14
C CYS A 26 13.60 6.96 10.89
N GLU A 27 14.57 6.04 10.91
CA GLU A 27 15.90 6.28 11.49
C GLU A 27 16.85 6.98 10.51
N ILE A 28 16.50 7.03 9.22
CA ILE A 28 17.35 7.55 8.13
C ILE A 28 16.81 8.88 7.58
N PHE A 29 15.48 9.04 7.52
CA PHE A 29 14.79 10.20 6.97
C PHE A 29 14.13 11.02 8.07
N GLU A 30 14.04 12.33 7.88
CA GLU A 30 13.30 13.22 8.80
C GLU A 30 11.78 13.00 8.69
N GLU A 31 11.32 12.60 7.51
CA GLU A 31 9.93 12.27 7.24
C GLU A 31 9.85 11.06 6.30
N VAL A 32 8.91 10.15 6.56
CA VAL A 32 8.62 8.99 5.71
C VAL A 32 7.15 8.97 5.34
N ILE A 33 6.87 9.09 4.05
CA ILE A 33 5.51 9.03 3.50
C ILE A 33 5.23 7.61 3.01
N VAL A 34 4.26 6.93 3.64
CA VAL A 34 3.80 5.61 3.19
C VAL A 34 2.65 5.79 2.22
N ALA A 35 2.93 5.63 0.91
CA ALA A 35 1.95 5.87 -0.15
C ALA A 35 1.19 4.59 -0.50
N ILE A 36 -0.08 4.51 -0.07
CA ILE A 36 -0.93 3.34 -0.31
C ILE A 36 -1.54 3.41 -1.72
N ALA A 37 -1.10 2.52 -2.59
CA ALA A 37 -1.64 2.41 -3.94
C ALA A 37 -2.96 1.61 -3.93
N HIS A 38 -4.02 2.20 -4.45
CA HIS A 38 -5.29 1.48 -4.68
C HIS A 38 -5.18 0.69 -5.98
N SER A 39 -5.22 -0.64 -5.92
CA SER A 39 -5.26 -1.47 -7.12
C SER A 39 -6.69 -1.53 -7.66
N ALA A 40 -7.02 -0.61 -8.59
CA ALA A 40 -8.25 -0.72 -9.39
C ALA A 40 -8.25 -1.95 -10.35
N SER A 41 -7.15 -2.72 -10.37
CA SER A 41 -6.90 -3.82 -11.30
C SER A 41 -7.55 -5.15 -10.91
N LYS A 42 -8.53 -5.17 -10.00
CA LYS A 42 -9.48 -6.28 -9.93
C LYS A 42 -10.67 -5.92 -10.83
N ASN A 43 -10.58 -6.26 -12.12
CA ASN A 43 -11.79 -6.51 -12.89
C ASN A 43 -12.65 -7.47 -12.06
N PRO A 44 -13.88 -7.11 -11.67
CA PRO A 44 -14.77 -8.05 -11.01
C PRO A 44 -14.98 -9.20 -12.01
N LEU A 45 -14.43 -10.39 -11.70
CA LEU A 45 -14.69 -11.62 -12.46
C LEU A 45 -16.17 -12.06 -12.38
N PHE A 46 -16.98 -11.32 -11.63
CA PHE A 46 -18.43 -11.44 -11.60
C PHE A 46 -19.06 -10.07 -11.81
N THR A 47 -19.45 -9.78 -13.05
CA THR A 47 -20.62 -8.94 -13.30
C THR A 47 -21.81 -9.63 -12.63
N LEU A 48 -22.49 -8.91 -11.74
CA LEU A 48 -23.81 -9.27 -11.21
C LEU A 48 -24.82 -9.41 -12.36
N LYS A 49 -24.82 -10.55 -13.03
CA LYS A 49 -25.83 -10.92 -14.03
C LYS A 49 -26.20 -12.39 -13.88
N ASP A 50 -26.62 -12.76 -12.69
CA ASP A 50 -27.47 -13.94 -12.48
C ASP A 50 -28.60 -13.64 -11.49
N GLY A 51 -29.25 -12.50 -11.69
CA GLY A 51 -30.61 -12.25 -11.25
C GLY A 51 -31.64 -12.75 -12.28
N LEU A 52 -31.46 -13.94 -12.85
CA LEU A 52 -32.41 -14.59 -13.76
C LEU A 52 -32.15 -16.10 -13.86
N ARG A 53 -32.49 -16.83 -12.80
CA ARG A 53 -33.24 -18.11 -12.87
C ARG A 53 -33.72 -18.53 -11.48
#